data_AF-A0A8T4V5H0-F1
#
_entry.id   AF-A0A8T4V5H0-F1
#
_cell.length_a   1.000
_cell.length_b   1.000
_cell.length_c   1.000
_cell.angle_alpha   90.00
_cell.angle_beta   90.00
_cell.angle_gamma   90.00
#
_symmetry.space_group_name_H-M   'P 1'
#
loop_
_entity.id
_entity.type
_entity.pdbx_description
1 polymer ?
#
loop_
_entity_poly.entity_id
_entity_poly.type
_entity_poly.pdbx_seq_one_letter_code
_entity_poly.pdbx_strand_id
1 'polypeptide(L)'
;MFDEKDVLKIYNTAYSDFSKKNKITCELKLVKQEEFNQIARKSKLIQDSIKQSIVPFAGALTDHLLGKSVIYASADILNQLSDDKNFVKAIFMHEFYHILLKQKVKKDNVKEELKSEERVNKQLAKEFPKLAKYLD
;
A
#
# COMPACT_ATOMS: atom_id res chain seq x y z
N MET A 1 -14.86 1.53 13.17
CA MET A 1 -14.80 0.40 12.24
C MET A 1 -15.27 0.88 10.88
N PHE A 2 -14.46 0.71 9.85
CA PHE A 2 -14.71 1.12 8.47
C PHE A 2 -15.50 0.03 7.73
N ASP A 3 -16.52 0.43 6.98
CA ASP A 3 -17.09 -0.43 5.94
C ASP A 3 -16.37 -0.21 4.59
N GLU A 4 -16.77 -0.95 3.55
CA GLU A 4 -16.20 -0.80 2.20
C GLU A 4 -16.39 0.62 1.63
N LYS A 5 -17.49 1.31 1.97
CA LYS A 5 -17.76 2.68 1.50
C LYS A 5 -16.83 3.68 2.16
N ASP A 6 -16.54 3.51 3.45
CA ASP A 6 -15.56 4.30 4.18
C ASP A 6 -14.17 4.13 3.56
N VAL A 7 -13.74 2.89 3.31
CA VAL A 7 -12.42 2.62 2.69
C VAL A 7 -12.34 3.25 1.30
N LEU A 8 -13.38 3.10 0.47
CA LEU A 8 -13.42 3.73 -0.86
C LEU A 8 -13.37 5.27 -0.78
N LYS A 9 -14.04 5.88 0.20
CA LYS A 9 -14.01 7.33 0.42
C LYS A 9 -12.62 7.81 0.85
N ILE A 10 -11.96 7.07 1.74
CA ILE A 10 -10.59 7.37 2.18
C ILE A 10 -9.62 7.25 0.99
N TYR A 11 -9.73 6.18 0.20
CA TYR A 11 -8.95 6.00 -1.01
C TYR A 11 -9.13 7.15 -2.00
N ASN A 12 -10.36 7.53 -2.32
CA ASN A 12 -10.64 8.61 -3.27
C ASN A 12 -10.08 9.96 -2.79
N THR A 13 -10.16 10.22 -1.49
CA THR A 13 -9.57 11.41 -0.87
C THR A 13 -8.05 11.38 -0.98
N ALA A 14 -7.43 10.24 -0.66
CA ALA A 14 -5.99 10.04 -0.77
C ALA A 14 -5.50 10.23 -2.22
N TYR A 15 -6.19 9.59 -3.17
CA TYR A 15 -5.88 9.65 -4.59
C TYR A 15 -6.01 11.08 -5.12
N SER A 16 -7.10 11.78 -4.79
CA SER A 16 -7.28 13.18 -5.19
C SER A 16 -6.16 14.09 -4.66
N ASP A 17 -5.73 13.90 -3.41
CA ASP A 17 -4.63 14.67 -2.85
C ASP A 17 -3.28 14.35 -3.51
N PHE A 18 -3.01 13.08 -3.79
CA PHE A 18 -1.78 12.63 -4.44
C PHE A 18 -1.70 13.10 -5.90
N SER A 19 -2.81 13.00 -6.64
CA SER A 19 -2.90 13.34 -8.06
C SER A 19 -2.73 14.83 -8.36
N LYS A 20 -2.83 15.70 -7.36
CA LYS A 20 -2.52 17.14 -7.51
C LYS A 20 -1.06 17.39 -7.92
N LYS A 21 -0.14 16.52 -7.49
CA LYS A 21 1.31 16.67 -7.73
C LYS A 21 1.89 15.55 -8.60
N ASN A 22 1.27 14.37 -8.56
CA ASN A 22 1.83 13.16 -9.14
C ASN A 22 0.87 12.56 -10.17
N LYS A 23 1.38 12.14 -11.32
CA LYS A 23 0.58 11.45 -12.33
C LYS A 23 0.77 9.95 -12.19
N ILE A 24 -0.24 9.28 -11.67
CA ILE A 24 -0.34 7.81 -11.64
C ILE A 24 -1.70 7.38 -12.17
N THR A 25 -1.81 6.12 -12.55
CA THR A 25 -3.09 5.48 -12.88
C THR A 25 -3.19 4.22 -12.05
N CYS A 26 -4.28 4.08 -11.30
CA CYS A 26 -4.51 2.89 -10.50
C CYS A 26 -6.00 2.63 -10.28
N GLU A 27 -6.32 1.39 -9.93
CA GLU A 27 -7.65 0.97 -9.49
C GLU A 27 -7.56 0.44 -8.07
N LEU A 28 -8.58 0.73 -7.25
CA LEU A 28 -8.78 0.04 -5.97
C LEU A 28 -9.66 -1.18 -6.17
N LYS A 29 -9.22 -2.34 -5.67
CA LYS A 29 -10.05 -3.53 -5.50
C LYS A 29 -10.18 -3.87 -4.02
N LEU A 30 -11.40 -3.78 -3.51
CA LEU A 30 -11.73 -4.27 -2.18
C LEU A 30 -11.99 -5.77 -2.25
N VAL A 31 -11.29 -6.51 -1.41
CA VAL A 31 -11.34 -7.98 -1.36
C VAL A 31 -11.57 -8.44 0.07
N LYS A 32 -12.07 -9.67 0.21
CA LYS A 32 -12.19 -10.31 1.52
C LYS A 32 -10.81 -10.62 2.11
N GLN A 33 -10.71 -10.72 3.43
CA GLN A 33 -9.45 -11.03 4.12
C GLN A 33 -8.76 -12.30 3.59
N GLU A 34 -9.52 -13.35 3.28
CA GLU A 34 -8.96 -14.60 2.71
C GLU A 34 -8.30 -14.37 1.35
N GLU A 35 -8.97 -13.67 0.45
CA GLU A 35 -8.44 -13.35 -0.88
C GLU A 35 -7.22 -12.42 -0.77
N PHE A 36 -7.29 -11.41 0.11
CA PHE A 36 -6.14 -10.55 0.40
C PHE A 36 -4.92 -11.37 0.85
N ASN A 37 -5.12 -12.31 1.78
CA ASN A 37 -4.05 -13.18 2.27
C ASN A 37 -3.46 -14.05 1.16
N GLN A 38 -4.29 -14.53 0.23
CA GLN A 38 -3.81 -15.29 -0.94
C GLN A 38 -2.96 -14.43 -1.87
N ILE A 39 -3.34 -13.16 -2.08
CA ILE A 39 -2.57 -12.21 -2.89
C ILE A 39 -1.25 -11.87 -2.18
N ALA A 40 -1.30 -11.54 -0.90
CA ALA A 40 -0.14 -11.22 -0.06
C ALA A 40 0.94 -12.31 -0.11
N ARG A 41 0.52 -13.59 -0.04
CA ARG A 41 1.43 -14.75 -0.10
C ARG A 41 2.19 -14.88 -1.43
N LYS A 42 1.86 -14.13 -2.48
CA LYS A 42 2.62 -14.11 -3.74
C LYS A 42 3.84 -13.18 -3.68
N SER A 43 3.87 -12.21 -2.76
CA SER A 43 5.00 -11.29 -2.60
C SER A 43 6.20 -11.99 -1.97
N LYS A 44 7.40 -11.82 -2.55
CA LYS A 44 8.64 -12.42 -2.04
C LYS A 44 9.01 -11.89 -0.66
N LEU A 45 8.89 -10.58 -0.45
CA LEU A 45 9.07 -9.96 0.85
C LEU A 45 8.15 -10.59 1.90
N ILE A 46 6.88 -10.82 1.54
CA ILE A 46 5.91 -11.43 2.45
C ILE A 46 6.21 -12.91 2.71
N GLN A 47 6.59 -13.66 1.68
CA GLN A 47 7.00 -15.05 1.84
C GLN A 47 8.21 -15.18 2.77
N ASP A 48 9.18 -14.27 2.68
CA ASP A 48 10.36 -14.27 3.55
C ASP A 48 10.03 -13.79 4.96
N SER A 49 9.15 -12.79 5.14
CA SER A 49 8.64 -12.42 6.46
C SER A 49 7.89 -13.57 7.13
N ILE A 50 7.05 -14.30 6.40
CA ILE A 50 6.36 -15.50 6.89
C ILE A 50 7.36 -16.59 7.32
N LYS A 51 8.43 -16.83 6.53
CA LYS A 51 9.50 -17.77 6.93
C LYS A 51 10.23 -17.32 8.20
N GLN A 52 10.26 -16.02 8.46
CA GLN A 52 10.82 -15.42 9.66
C GLN A 52 9.80 -15.28 10.81
N SER A 53 8.59 -15.84 10.67
CA SER A 53 7.47 -15.71 11.62
C SER A 53 7.02 -14.26 11.89
N ILE A 54 7.32 -13.35 10.97
CA ILE A 54 6.85 -11.96 10.98
C ILE A 54 5.68 -11.92 10.00
N VAL A 55 4.44 -11.71 10.48
CA VAL A 55 3.30 -11.52 9.59
C VAL A 55 3.36 -10.08 9.06
N PRO A 56 3.58 -9.85 7.76
CA PRO A 56 3.51 -8.50 7.22
C PRO A 56 2.04 -8.13 7.13
N PHE A 57 1.56 -7.38 8.11
CA PHE A 57 0.24 -6.78 8.10
C PHE A 57 0.25 -5.57 7.16
N ALA A 58 0.37 -5.81 5.86
CA ALA A 58 0.09 -4.79 4.86
C ALA A 58 -1.43 -4.61 4.81
N GLY A 59 -1.94 -3.41 5.09
CA GLY A 59 -3.37 -3.11 4.98
C GLY A 59 -3.86 -2.94 3.54
N ALA A 60 -2.91 -2.74 2.61
CA ALA A 60 -3.14 -2.69 1.18
C ALA A 60 -1.90 -3.24 0.45
N LEU A 61 -2.07 -3.68 -0.80
CA LEU A 61 -0.99 -4.20 -1.62
C LEU A 61 -1.12 -3.74 -3.07
N THR A 62 -0.04 -3.22 -3.63
CA THR A 62 0.02 -2.86 -5.04
C THR A 62 0.48 -4.03 -5.91
N ASP A 63 -0.30 -4.35 -6.93
CA ASP A 63 0.07 -5.22 -8.04
C ASP A 63 0.20 -4.40 -9.34
N HIS A 64 1.19 -4.73 -10.16
CA HIS A 64 1.45 -4.07 -11.43
C HIS A 64 1.11 -5.00 -12.58
N LEU A 65 -0.16 -4.97 -12.99
CA LEU A 65 -0.62 -5.68 -14.17
C LEU A 65 -0.23 -4.87 -15.42
N LEU A 66 -0.08 -5.56 -16.56
CA LEU A 66 0.37 -4.96 -17.84
C LEU A 66 -0.36 -3.64 -18.15
N GLY A 67 0.32 -2.51 -17.94
CA GLY A 67 -0.20 -1.16 -18.21
C GLY A 67 -1.15 -0.57 -17.16
N LYS A 68 -1.45 -1.28 -16.05
CA LYS A 68 -2.36 -0.80 -15.00
C LYS A 68 -1.96 -1.32 -13.62
N SER A 69 -1.77 -0.40 -12.67
CA SER A 69 -1.56 -0.78 -11.27
C SER A 69 -2.90 -0.98 -10.57
N VAL A 70 -3.00 -2.01 -9.73
CA VAL A 70 -4.17 -2.30 -8.91
C VAL A 70 -3.73 -2.33 -7.45
N ILE A 71 -4.45 -1.62 -6.59
CA ILE A 71 -4.28 -1.69 -5.14
C ILE A 71 -5.37 -2.60 -4.61
N TYR A 72 -4.98 -3.72 -4.00
CA TYR A 72 -5.88 -4.59 -3.26
C TYR A 72 -5.93 -4.13 -1.80
N ALA A 73 -7.11 -4.07 -1.20
CA ALA A 73 -7.27 -3.78 0.23
C ALA A 73 -8.43 -4.58 0.80
N SER A 74 -8.39 -4.84 2.11
CA SER A 74 -9.48 -5.48 2.84
C SER A 74 -9.90 -4.60 4.00
N ALA A 75 -11.20 -4.30 4.09
CA ALA A 75 -11.74 -3.50 5.20
C ALA A 75 -11.49 -4.19 6.55
N ASP A 76 -11.62 -5.52 6.61
CA ASP A 76 -11.38 -6.30 7.83
C ASP A 76 -9.92 -6.16 8.31
N ILE A 77 -8.96 -6.27 7.39
CA ILE A 77 -7.53 -6.12 7.71
C ILE A 77 -7.22 -4.67 8.12
N LEU A 78 -7.76 -3.68 7.40
CA LEU A 78 -7.57 -2.27 7.76
C LEU A 78 -8.12 -1.98 9.17
N ASN A 79 -9.28 -2.52 9.51
CA ASN A 79 -9.88 -2.40 10.84
C ASN A 79 -9.09 -3.13 11.94
N GLN A 80 -8.41 -4.22 11.62
CA GLN A 80 -7.50 -4.90 12.56
C GLN A 80 -6.25 -4.07 12.85
N LEU A 81 -5.82 -3.26 11.88
CA LEU A 81 -4.64 -2.41 12.00
C LEU A 81 -4.92 -1.11 12.74
N SER A 82 -6.04 -0.44 12.44
CA SER A 82 -6.41 0.82 13.07
C SER A 82 -7.87 1.19 12.79
N ASP A 83 -8.46 2.01 13.65
CA ASP A 83 -9.72 2.71 13.41
C ASP A 83 -9.53 4.20 13.06
N ASP A 84 -8.29 4.66 12.87
CA ASP A 84 -7.96 6.02 12.42
C ASP A 84 -7.96 6.14 10.88
N LYS A 85 -8.81 7.02 10.35
CA LYS A 85 -8.90 7.29 8.91
C LYS A 85 -7.58 7.81 8.32
N ASN A 86 -6.79 8.55 9.10
CA ASN A 86 -5.50 9.06 8.64
C ASN A 86 -4.45 7.95 8.51
N PHE A 87 -4.51 6.92 9.36
CA PHE A 87 -3.67 5.73 9.22
C PHE A 87 -3.99 5.00 7.91
N VAL A 88 -5.28 4.74 7.62
CA VAL A 88 -5.70 4.11 6.36
C VAL A 88 -5.33 4.98 5.15
N LYS A 89 -5.48 6.31 5.28
CA LYS A 89 -5.03 7.26 4.24
C LYS A 89 -3.52 7.17 4.01
N ALA A 90 -2.73 7.04 5.07
CA ALA A 90 -1.27 6.90 4.98
C ALA A 90 -0.89 5.61 4.23
N ILE A 91 -1.56 4.49 4.50
CA ILE A 91 -1.38 3.24 3.75
C ILE A 91 -1.61 3.47 2.25
N PHE A 92 -2.72 4.09 1.85
CA PHE A 92 -2.96 4.34 0.42
C PHE A 92 -1.92 5.29 -0.20
N MET A 93 -1.48 6.32 0.53
CA MET A 93 -0.41 7.20 0.05
C MET A 93 0.90 6.44 -0.15
N HIS A 94 1.24 5.52 0.76
CA HIS A 94 2.40 4.65 0.63
C HIS A 94 2.31 3.78 -0.64
N GLU A 95 1.17 3.14 -0.89
CA GLU A 95 0.93 2.35 -2.10
C GLU A 95 1.02 3.19 -3.40
N PHE A 96 0.51 4.43 -3.40
CA PHE A 96 0.65 5.32 -4.56
C PHE A 96 2.10 5.65 -4.89
N TYR A 97 2.97 5.75 -3.89
CA TYR A 97 4.39 5.94 -4.11
C TYR A 97 5.08 4.69 -4.67
N HIS A 98 4.65 3.48 -4.29
CA HIS A 98 5.10 2.25 -4.96
C HIS A 98 4.78 2.28 -6.46
N ILE A 99 3.59 2.77 -6.82
CA ILE A 99 3.19 2.96 -8.22
C ILE A 99 4.05 4.02 -8.91
N LEU A 100 4.19 5.21 -8.31
CA LEU A 100 4.95 6.31 -8.89
C LEU A 100 6.43 5.94 -9.12
N LEU A 101 7.01 5.17 -8.20
CA LEU A 101 8.43 4.84 -8.18
C LEU A 101 8.74 3.47 -8.80
N LYS A 102 7.74 2.76 -9.34
CA LYS A 102 7.91 1.41 -9.90
C LYS A 102 9.05 1.32 -10.93
N GLN A 103 9.16 2.32 -11.80
CA GLN A 103 10.24 2.41 -12.81
C GLN A 103 11.66 2.47 -12.22
N LYS A 104 11.82 2.75 -10.91
CA LYS A 104 13.11 2.76 -10.21
C LYS A 104 13.51 1.39 -9.66
N VAL A 105 12.61 0.41 -9.68
CA VAL A 105 12.87 -0.98 -9.25
C VAL A 105 13.64 -1.69 -10.36
N LYS A 106 14.89 -2.06 -10.08
CA LYS A 106 15.82 -2.58 -11.11
C LYS A 106 15.82 -4.10 -11.25
N LYS A 107 15.48 -4.82 -10.19
CA LYS A 107 15.56 -6.28 -10.12
C LYS A 107 14.47 -6.83 -9.20
N ASP A 108 14.01 -8.02 -9.51
CA ASP A 108 13.00 -8.74 -8.73
C ASP A 108 13.68 -9.62 -7.65
N ASN A 109 14.16 -8.96 -6.59
CA ASN A 109 14.74 -9.60 -5.40
C ASN A 109 14.55 -8.76 -4.13
N VAL A 110 14.63 -9.42 -2.98
CA VAL A 110 14.40 -8.82 -1.65
C VAL A 110 15.24 -7.59 -1.37
N LYS A 111 16.53 -7.57 -1.78
CA LYS A 111 17.40 -6.40 -1.55
C LYS A 111 16.92 -5.16 -2.30
N GLU A 112 16.36 -5.34 -3.50
CA GLU A 112 15.78 -4.23 -4.26
C GLU A 112 14.39 -3.84 -3.75
N GLU A 113 13.61 -4.80 -3.26
CA GLU A 113 12.32 -4.54 -2.58
C GLU A 113 12.52 -3.65 -1.34
N LEU A 114 13.48 -3.97 -0.46
CA LEU A 114 13.82 -3.15 0.71
C LEU A 114 14.24 -1.72 0.31
N LYS A 115 15.04 -1.57 -0.76
CA LYS A 115 15.39 -0.25 -1.30
C LYS A 115 14.18 0.48 -1.86
N SER A 116 13.18 -0.25 -2.37
CA SER A 116 11.92 0.33 -2.82
C SER A 116 11.14 0.89 -1.64
N GLU A 117 11.00 0.12 -0.56
CA GLU A 117 10.36 0.56 0.69
C GLU A 117 11.02 1.83 1.24
N GLU A 118 12.34 1.84 1.36
CA GLU A 118 13.09 3.01 1.82
C GLU A 118 12.83 4.26 0.95
N ARG A 119 12.78 4.09 -0.38
CA ARG A 119 12.49 5.20 -1.30
C ARG A 119 11.06 5.71 -1.13
N VAL A 120 10.09 4.81 -0.96
CA VAL A 120 8.69 5.17 -0.73
C VAL A 120 8.55 5.95 0.57
N ASN A 121 9.05 5.39 1.68
CA ASN A 121 8.98 6.02 3.00
C ASN A 121 9.65 7.40 3.02
N LYS A 122 10.82 7.51 2.38
CA LYS A 122 11.51 8.80 2.26
C LYS A 122 10.71 9.85 1.48
N GLN A 123 10.03 9.47 0.40
CA GLN A 123 9.22 10.42 -0.37
C GLN A 123 7.93 10.79 0.38
N LEU A 124 7.28 9.81 1.01
CA LEU A 124 6.10 10.05 1.83
C LEU A 124 6.41 11.00 2.99
N ALA A 125 7.50 10.79 3.72
CA ALA A 125 7.94 11.67 4.80
C ALA A 125 8.24 13.09 4.32
N LYS A 126 8.76 13.24 3.09
CA LYS A 126 9.06 14.53 2.50
C LYS A 126 7.80 15.31 2.10
N GLU A 127 6.84 14.66 1.44
CA GLU A 127 5.67 15.35 0.88
C GLU A 127 4.46 15.38 1.82
N PHE A 128 4.33 14.37 2.67
CA PHE A 128 3.22 14.18 3.60
C PHE A 128 3.72 13.79 5.01
N PRO A 129 4.53 14.63 5.68
CA PRO A 129 5.19 14.30 6.95
C PRO A 129 4.23 13.92 8.08
N LYS A 130 3.00 14.45 8.07
CA LYS A 130 1.98 14.07 9.07
C LYS A 130 1.45 12.64 8.86
N LEU A 131 1.34 12.20 7.60
CA LEU A 131 0.88 10.85 7.28
C LEU A 131 2.00 9.82 7.47
N ALA A 132 3.25 10.19 7.17
CA ALA A 132 4.39 9.30 7.34
C ALA A 132 4.54 8.78 8.78
N LYS A 133 4.23 9.61 9.78
CA LYS A 133 4.26 9.23 11.21
C LYS A 133 3.38 8.05 11.59
N TYR A 134 2.39 7.70 10.77
CA TYR A 134 1.54 6.54 11.00
C TYR A 134 2.18 5.23 10.56
N LEU A 135 3.26 5.29 9.78
CA LEU A 135 3.96 4.15 9.18
C LEU A 135 5.42 4.05 9.64
N ASP A 136 5.82 4.88 10.62
CA ASP A 136 7.14 4.87 11.25
C ASP A 136 7.26 3.79 12.34
#